data_AF-A0A2N1DNG5-F1
#
_entry.id   AF-A0A2N1DNG5-F1
#
_cell.length_a   1.000
_cell.length_b   1.000
_cell.length_c   1.000
_cell.angle_alpha   90.00
_cell.angle_beta   90.00
_cell.angle_gamma   90.00
#
_symmetry.space_group_name_H-M   'P 1'
#
loop_
_entity.id
_entity.type
_entity.pdbx_description
1 polymer ?
#
loop_
_entity_poly.entity_id
_entity_poly.type
_entity_poly.pdbx_seq_one_letter_code
_entity_poly.pdbx_strand_id
1 'polypeptide(L)'
;MNIFCDYSAGVKIFGNIPVINSGFDTYFYLGIKGEKMINEKEISLLAFQGKWEMLIRMLRERPDYVNVQSRSKGYTPLHQAAWHGATLEVIGVLLSLGADCRIKTTDKLTALDIAVINHPERADLVYALSERLLTIAQLIRKVIAFKPDLFGAYDGNQVLADRFIGSFSTDLCPENPDKLIKRIEASFRALTGVNITSSKKIVFSPAKIVEFQVDTQFWTSRFLPILSEFAVLSATTPIEKEWSVVSDLFDPAPKQWGLRGDLFLWLEMRQALCHVPVPENPSDLAGIIKSAFHALTGKSLENKEFFYVSRFARGGMSGGGIAPSFWIDELIPMLEKRLRWLQKMWGITNESRRVR
;
A
#
# COMPACT_ATOMS: atom_id res chain seq x y z
N MET A 1 55.06 -18.41 16.63
CA MET A 1 55.06 -18.59 18.09
C MET A 1 54.58 -17.27 18.70
N ASN A 2 53.40 -17.33 19.34
CA ASN A 2 52.65 -16.41 20.21
C ASN A 2 52.94 -14.89 20.26
N ILE A 3 51.98 -13.99 19.94
CA ILE A 3 50.79 -13.43 20.67
C ILE A 3 51.18 -12.27 21.63
N PHE A 4 50.65 -11.05 21.40
CA PHE A 4 49.74 -10.25 22.28
C PHE A 4 49.56 -8.77 21.82
N CYS A 5 48.28 -8.39 21.61
CA CYS A 5 47.49 -7.14 21.87
C CYS A 5 48.10 -5.72 21.60
N ASP A 6 47.37 -4.68 21.16
CA ASP A 6 46.08 -4.15 21.69
C ASP A 6 45.33 -3.17 20.70
N TYR A 7 44.13 -2.74 21.15
CA TYR A 7 42.86 -2.28 20.53
C TYR A 7 42.65 -0.91 19.81
N SER A 8 41.44 -0.82 19.19
CA SER A 8 40.52 0.34 18.94
C SER A 8 40.41 0.83 17.48
N ALA A 9 39.27 1.12 16.84
CA ALA A 9 37.82 1.18 17.09
C ALA A 9 37.14 1.00 15.69
N GLY A 10 35.95 0.44 15.45
CA GLY A 10 34.65 0.56 16.10
C GLY A 10 33.61 1.09 15.09
N VAL A 11 33.06 0.23 14.21
CA VAL A 11 31.90 0.57 13.35
C VAL A 11 30.67 -0.17 13.85
N LYS A 12 29.72 0.57 14.42
CA LYS A 12 28.39 0.07 14.80
C LYS A 12 27.47 0.11 13.57
N ILE A 13 26.93 -1.06 13.22
CA ILE A 13 25.82 -1.19 12.28
C ILE A 13 24.53 -0.96 13.07
N PHE A 14 23.74 0.06 12.72
CA PHE A 14 22.37 0.25 13.22
C PHE A 14 21.40 0.19 12.05
N GLY A 15 20.62 -0.88 12.02
CA GLY A 15 19.45 -1.06 11.16
C GLY A 15 18.63 -2.18 11.78
N ASN A 16 17.50 -1.83 12.42
CA ASN A 16 16.60 -2.79 13.06
C ASN A 16 16.00 -3.72 12.00
N ILE A 17 16.54 -4.94 11.92
CA ILE A 17 15.94 -6.09 11.24
C ILE A 17 15.39 -7.00 12.35
N PRO A 18 14.14 -7.50 12.29
CA PRO A 18 13.70 -8.53 13.20
C PRO A 18 14.42 -9.83 12.86
N VAL A 19 15.36 -10.21 13.73
CA VAL A 19 16.01 -11.53 13.70
C VAL A 19 14.97 -12.56 14.13
N ILE A 20 14.64 -13.46 13.22
CA ILE A 20 13.88 -14.68 13.53
C ILE A 20 14.83 -15.57 14.34
N ASN A 21 14.54 -15.80 15.62
CA ASN A 21 15.25 -16.81 16.39
C ASN A 21 14.27 -17.76 17.08
N SER A 22 14.31 -18.99 16.59
CA SER A 22 13.78 -20.20 17.20
C SER A 22 14.51 -20.52 18.51
N GLY A 23 13.79 -20.99 19.52
CA GLY A 23 14.39 -21.75 20.62
C GLY A 23 13.89 -21.33 22.00
N PHE A 24 13.18 -22.26 22.63
CA PHE A 24 12.97 -22.30 24.08
C PHE A 24 14.27 -22.07 24.85
N ASP A 25 14.24 -21.26 25.92
CA ASP A 25 14.66 -21.76 27.23
C ASP A 25 14.24 -20.85 28.40
N THR A 26 13.86 -21.54 29.45
CA THR A 26 13.40 -21.13 30.78
C THR A 26 14.44 -20.38 31.60
N TYR A 27 14.06 -19.31 32.31
CA TYR A 27 14.65 -18.96 33.62
C TYR A 27 13.59 -18.36 34.57
N PHE A 28 13.42 -19.04 35.71
CA PHE A 28 12.67 -18.62 36.88
C PHE A 28 13.60 -17.85 37.85
N TYR A 29 13.12 -16.69 38.31
CA TYR A 29 13.45 -15.92 39.53
C TYR A 29 14.89 -15.49 39.84
N LEU A 30 15.08 -14.17 39.99
CA LEU A 30 15.29 -13.51 41.31
C LEU A 30 15.14 -11.98 41.16
N GLY A 31 14.46 -11.37 42.13
CA GLY A 31 14.00 -9.98 42.07
C GLY A 31 15.12 -8.94 42.16
N ILE A 32 15.14 -8.03 41.19
CA ILE A 32 15.73 -6.70 41.30
C ILE A 32 14.74 -5.69 40.69
N LYS A 33 14.62 -4.54 41.35
CA LYS A 33 13.68 -3.44 41.17
C LYS A 33 13.56 -2.95 39.72
N GLY A 34 12.32 -2.85 39.23
CA GLY A 34 11.79 -1.59 38.71
C GLY A 34 12.11 -1.17 37.28
N GLU A 35 12.50 -2.07 36.38
CA GLU A 35 12.34 -1.80 34.95
C GLU A 35 10.92 -2.19 34.54
N LYS A 36 10.12 -1.18 34.14
CA LYS A 36 8.73 -1.35 33.71
C LYS A 36 8.71 -2.17 32.42
N MET A 37 8.70 -3.51 32.54
CA MET A 37 8.54 -4.40 31.40
C MET A 37 7.21 -4.05 30.72
N ILE A 38 7.29 -3.39 29.57
CA ILE A 38 6.20 -3.28 28.60
C ILE A 38 5.72 -4.69 28.38
N ASN A 39 4.57 -5.03 28.92
CA ASN A 39 3.98 -6.36 28.76
C ASN A 39 2.74 -6.23 27.87
N GLU A 40 2.46 -7.29 27.14
CA GLU A 40 1.28 -7.44 26.28
C GLU A 40 -0.05 -7.05 26.97
N LYS A 41 -0.11 -7.16 28.32
CA LYS A 41 -1.28 -6.78 29.11
C LYS A 41 -1.44 -5.27 29.20
N GLU A 42 -0.36 -4.48 29.29
CA GLU A 42 -0.41 -3.01 29.30
C GLU A 42 -0.91 -2.49 27.94
N ILE A 43 -0.40 -3.03 26.83
CA ILE A 43 -0.89 -2.73 25.46
C ILE A 43 -2.38 -3.06 25.33
N SER A 44 -2.77 -4.28 25.73
CA SER A 44 -4.17 -4.71 25.68
C SER A 44 -5.07 -3.84 26.55
N LEU A 45 -4.62 -3.42 27.74
CA LEU A 45 -5.38 -2.58 28.66
C LEU A 45 -5.56 -1.16 28.11
N LEU A 46 -4.50 -0.56 27.57
CA LEU A 46 -4.57 0.79 26.97
C LEU A 46 -5.51 0.79 25.76
N ALA A 47 -5.43 -0.23 24.90
CA ALA A 47 -6.33 -0.39 23.76
C ALA A 47 -7.79 -0.58 24.21
N PHE A 48 -8.02 -1.45 25.21
CA PHE A 48 -9.36 -1.65 25.78
C PHE A 48 -9.95 -0.36 26.37
N GLN A 49 -9.14 0.45 27.05
CA GLN A 49 -9.55 1.73 27.64
C GLN A 49 -9.64 2.89 26.64
N GLY A 50 -9.29 2.69 25.37
CA GLY A 50 -9.26 3.76 24.35
C GLY A 50 -8.19 4.83 24.60
N LYS A 51 -7.11 4.52 25.33
CA LYS A 51 -6.01 5.45 25.64
C LYS A 51 -5.01 5.52 24.48
N TRP A 52 -5.48 5.99 23.33
CA TRP A 52 -4.76 5.93 22.05
C TRP A 52 -3.41 6.63 22.06
N GLU A 53 -3.30 7.82 22.66
CA GLU A 53 -2.05 8.58 22.69
C GLU A 53 -0.91 7.80 23.38
N MET A 54 -1.19 7.26 24.57
CA MET A 54 -0.23 6.45 25.33
C MET A 54 0.09 5.15 24.60
N LEU A 55 -0.94 4.48 24.05
CA LEU A 55 -0.79 3.25 23.30
C LEU A 55 0.11 3.46 22.07
N ILE A 56 -0.17 4.49 21.26
CA ILE A 56 0.59 4.83 20.05
C ILE A 56 2.03 5.15 20.41
N ARG A 57 2.27 5.93 21.47
CA ARG A 57 3.64 6.20 21.94
C ARG A 57 4.40 4.92 22.25
N MET A 58 3.79 3.98 22.98
CA MET A 58 4.41 2.70 23.30
C MET A 58 4.64 1.83 22.05
N LEU A 59 3.68 1.80 21.12
CA LEU A 59 3.83 1.03 19.88
C LEU A 59 4.87 1.63 18.93
N ARG A 60 5.11 2.95 18.97
CA ARG A 60 6.23 3.56 18.24
C ARG A 60 7.59 3.14 18.80
N GLU A 61 7.69 2.97 20.12
CA GLU A 61 8.91 2.46 20.78
C GLU A 61 9.11 0.96 20.55
N ARG A 62 8.02 0.19 20.52
CA ARG A 62 8.01 -1.27 20.28
C ARG A 62 6.96 -1.70 19.26
N PRO A 63 7.24 -1.56 17.94
CA PRO A 63 6.29 -1.87 16.87
C PRO A 63 5.86 -3.33 16.80
N ASP A 64 6.67 -4.24 17.33
CA ASP A 64 6.39 -5.67 17.46
C ASP A 64 5.10 -5.99 18.25
N TYR A 65 4.63 -5.06 19.10
CA TYR A 65 3.41 -5.24 19.88
C TYR A 65 2.12 -4.82 19.16
N VAL A 66 2.19 -4.25 17.94
CA VAL A 66 1.02 -3.67 17.24
C VAL A 66 -0.09 -4.70 16.97
N ASN A 67 0.29 -5.98 16.83
CA ASN A 67 -0.61 -7.09 16.53
C ASN A 67 -0.85 -8.03 17.73
N VAL A 68 -0.42 -7.65 18.94
CA VAL A 68 -0.65 -8.46 20.14
C VAL A 68 -2.13 -8.67 20.37
N GLN A 69 -2.53 -9.92 20.53
CA GLN A 69 -3.90 -10.32 20.80
C GLN A 69 -4.16 -10.44 22.31
N SER A 70 -5.25 -9.85 22.78
CA SER A 70 -5.68 -10.00 24.17
C SER A 70 -5.93 -11.49 24.49
N ARG A 71 -5.50 -11.97 25.66
CA ARG A 71 -5.64 -13.39 26.03
C ARG A 71 -7.08 -13.91 26.08
N SER A 72 -8.05 -13.06 26.39
CA SER A 72 -9.45 -13.47 26.60
C SER A 72 -10.23 -13.62 25.30
N LYS A 73 -10.18 -12.60 24.43
CA LYS A 73 -11.01 -12.53 23.21
C LYS A 73 -10.21 -12.44 21.91
N GLY A 74 -8.88 -12.44 21.99
CA GLY A 74 -8.02 -12.31 20.81
C GLY A 74 -8.05 -10.93 20.13
N TYR A 75 -8.45 -9.86 20.82
CA TYR A 75 -8.51 -8.51 20.25
C TYR A 75 -7.11 -7.92 20.11
N THR A 76 -6.78 -7.43 18.93
CA THR A 76 -5.59 -6.57 18.70
C THR A 76 -5.92 -5.10 19.00
N PRO A 77 -4.91 -4.22 19.14
CA PRO A 77 -5.12 -2.77 19.13
C PRO A 77 -6.06 -2.27 18.02
N LEU A 78 -5.93 -2.80 16.80
CA LEU A 78 -6.79 -2.42 15.67
C LEU A 78 -8.25 -2.87 15.86
N HIS A 79 -8.51 -4.05 16.42
CA HIS A 79 -9.86 -4.49 16.78
C HIS A 79 -10.49 -3.57 17.83
N GLN A 80 -9.72 -3.17 18.85
CA GLN A 80 -10.22 -2.24 19.86
C GLN A 80 -10.51 -0.86 19.27
N ALA A 81 -9.65 -0.35 18.39
CA ALA A 81 -9.88 0.92 17.71
C ALA A 81 -11.16 0.88 16.85
N ALA A 82 -11.40 -0.23 16.14
CA ALA A 82 -12.65 -0.47 15.41
C ALA A 82 -13.87 -0.53 16.34
N TRP A 83 -13.76 -1.24 17.47
CA TRP A 83 -14.84 -1.35 18.46
C TRP A 83 -15.23 0.00 19.08
N HIS A 84 -14.24 0.84 19.40
CA HIS A 84 -14.45 2.19 19.92
C HIS A 84 -14.89 3.21 18.87
N GLY A 85 -14.86 2.86 17.58
CA GLY A 85 -15.16 3.80 16.48
C GLY A 85 -14.11 4.91 16.38
N ALA A 86 -12.84 4.58 16.62
CA ALA A 86 -11.74 5.52 16.68
C ALA A 86 -11.64 6.41 15.41
N THR A 87 -10.96 7.54 15.55
CA THR A 87 -10.76 8.45 14.42
C THR A 87 -9.82 7.83 13.39
N LEU A 88 -9.92 8.29 12.13
CA LEU A 88 -9.07 7.79 11.04
C LEU A 88 -7.59 8.03 11.30
N GLU A 89 -7.24 9.04 12.06
CA GLU A 89 -5.87 9.33 12.44
C GLU A 89 -5.31 8.22 13.36
N VAL A 90 -6.09 7.74 14.34
CA VAL A 90 -5.70 6.61 15.19
C VAL A 90 -5.57 5.32 14.36
N ILE A 91 -6.56 5.06 13.50
CA ILE A 91 -6.54 3.90 12.59
C ILE A 91 -5.32 3.95 11.67
N GLY A 92 -5.08 5.11 11.05
CA GLY A 92 -3.96 5.35 10.15
C GLY A 92 -2.60 5.11 10.82
N VAL A 93 -2.44 5.56 12.07
CA VAL A 93 -1.19 5.31 12.81
C VAL A 93 -1.00 3.83 13.12
N LEU A 94 -2.04 3.13 13.59
CA LEU A 94 -1.93 1.69 13.85
C LEU A 94 -1.56 0.92 12.57
N LEU A 95 -2.19 1.23 11.44
CA LEU A 95 -1.85 0.64 10.15
C LEU A 95 -0.42 0.99 9.72
N SER A 96 0.04 2.23 9.92
CA SER A 96 1.42 2.64 9.61
C SER A 96 2.47 1.94 10.47
N LEU A 97 2.09 1.46 11.66
CA LEU A 97 2.93 0.66 12.54
C LEU A 97 2.90 -0.84 12.20
N GLY A 98 2.16 -1.24 11.15
CA GLY A 98 2.07 -2.62 10.68
C GLY A 98 0.92 -3.44 11.28
N ALA A 99 -0.16 -2.78 11.75
CA ALA A 99 -1.36 -3.49 12.17
C ALA A 99 -1.96 -4.32 11.02
N ASP A 100 -2.16 -5.61 11.23
CA ASP A 100 -2.73 -6.52 10.23
C ASP A 100 -4.26 -6.57 10.36
N CYS A 101 -4.96 -6.09 9.33
CA CYS A 101 -6.42 -6.06 9.25
C CYS A 101 -7.06 -7.46 9.12
N ARG A 102 -6.28 -8.48 8.78
CA ARG A 102 -6.77 -9.86 8.54
C ARG A 102 -6.79 -10.72 9.80
N ILE A 103 -6.13 -10.28 10.88
CA ILE A 103 -6.14 -11.00 12.16
C ILE A 103 -7.59 -11.13 12.62
N LYS A 104 -7.94 -12.32 13.13
CA LYS A 104 -9.27 -12.61 13.64
C LYS A 104 -9.25 -12.79 15.16
N THR A 105 -10.30 -12.30 15.81
CA THR A 105 -10.59 -12.57 17.22
C THR A 105 -10.95 -14.04 17.45
N THR A 106 -11.16 -14.42 18.72
CA THR A 106 -11.69 -15.76 19.07
C THR A 106 -13.05 -16.03 18.42
N ASP A 107 -13.84 -14.99 18.18
CA ASP A 107 -15.16 -15.04 17.54
C ASP A 107 -15.07 -15.02 16.01
N LYS A 108 -13.85 -15.15 15.45
CA LYS A 108 -13.53 -15.13 14.02
C LYS A 108 -13.85 -13.82 13.29
N LEU A 109 -13.96 -12.71 14.03
CA LEU A 109 -14.20 -11.37 13.49
C LEU A 109 -12.87 -10.65 13.23
N THR A 110 -12.77 -9.98 12.10
CA THR A 110 -11.71 -9.00 11.79
C THR A 110 -12.04 -7.63 12.38
N ALA A 111 -11.09 -6.69 12.34
CA ALA A 111 -11.35 -5.30 12.72
C ALA A 111 -12.46 -4.65 11.86
N LEU A 112 -12.52 -4.99 10.56
CA LEU A 112 -13.58 -4.54 9.67
C LEU A 112 -14.95 -5.05 10.11
N ASP A 113 -15.06 -6.34 10.45
CA ASP A 113 -16.32 -6.93 10.91
C ASP A 113 -16.83 -6.23 12.17
N ILE A 114 -15.94 -5.96 13.11
CA ILE A 114 -16.27 -5.21 14.33
C ILE A 114 -16.76 -3.79 14.01
N ALA A 115 -16.09 -3.08 13.09
CA ALA A 115 -16.51 -1.74 12.69
C ALA A 115 -17.89 -1.75 12.03
N VAL A 116 -18.18 -2.72 11.14
CA VAL A 116 -19.48 -2.85 10.48
C VAL A 116 -20.60 -3.15 11.49
N ILE A 117 -20.32 -3.96 12.51
CA ILE A 117 -21.31 -4.32 13.54
C ILE A 117 -21.59 -3.15 14.48
N ASN A 118 -20.55 -2.44 14.95
CA ASN A 118 -20.68 -1.45 16.01
C ASN A 118 -20.89 -0.01 15.48
N HIS A 119 -20.43 0.28 14.27
CA HIS A 119 -20.43 1.62 13.65
C HIS A 119 -20.86 1.56 12.16
N PRO A 120 -22.05 1.02 11.83
CA PRO A 120 -22.49 0.80 10.44
C PRO A 120 -22.55 2.09 9.60
N GLU A 121 -22.68 3.25 10.22
CA GLU A 121 -22.67 4.57 9.59
C GLU A 121 -21.26 5.06 9.20
N ARG A 122 -20.20 4.45 9.76
CA ARG A 122 -18.80 4.84 9.54
C ARG A 122 -18.22 4.18 8.29
N ALA A 123 -18.70 4.64 7.13
CA ALA A 123 -18.18 4.22 5.82
C ALA A 123 -16.66 4.47 5.64
N ASP A 124 -16.12 5.41 6.38
CA ASP A 124 -14.69 5.70 6.45
C ASP A 124 -13.89 4.58 7.13
N LEU A 125 -14.41 3.99 8.21
CA LEU A 125 -13.80 2.82 8.85
C LEU A 125 -13.89 1.59 7.93
N VAL A 126 -15.01 1.42 7.22
CA VAL A 126 -15.15 0.35 6.22
C VAL A 126 -14.08 0.49 5.13
N TYR A 127 -13.84 1.70 4.63
CA TYR A 127 -12.79 1.96 3.66
C TYR A 127 -11.37 1.72 4.22
N ALA A 128 -11.08 2.24 5.41
CA ALA A 128 -9.76 2.16 6.03
C ALA A 128 -9.36 0.75 6.46
N LEU A 129 -10.33 -0.07 6.87
CA LEU A 129 -10.12 -1.44 7.38
C LEU A 129 -10.38 -2.53 6.34
N SER A 130 -10.77 -2.15 5.11
CA SER A 130 -10.88 -3.11 4.00
C SER A 130 -9.58 -3.87 3.82
N GLU A 131 -9.67 -5.18 3.59
CA GLU A 131 -8.49 -5.98 3.25
C GLU A 131 -7.92 -5.49 1.92
N ARG A 132 -6.69 -4.98 1.95
CA ARG A 132 -6.01 -4.42 0.78
C ARG A 132 -4.59 -4.98 0.73
N LEU A 133 -4.42 -5.95 -0.17
CA LEU A 133 -3.09 -6.44 -0.52
C LEU A 133 -2.48 -5.49 -1.55
N LEU A 134 -1.24 -5.07 -1.33
CA LEU A 134 -0.58 -4.19 -2.29
C LEU A 134 -0.41 -4.88 -3.64
N THR A 135 -0.56 -4.12 -4.72
CA THR A 135 -0.14 -4.56 -6.05
C THR A 135 1.36 -4.45 -6.22
N ILE A 136 1.91 -5.20 -7.17
CA ILE A 136 3.33 -5.09 -7.55
C ILE A 136 3.64 -3.65 -7.99
N ALA A 137 2.72 -2.97 -8.68
CA ALA A 137 2.86 -1.57 -9.06
C ALA A 137 2.98 -0.64 -7.84
N GLN A 138 2.14 -0.82 -6.81
CA GLN A 138 2.24 -0.06 -5.55
C GLN A 138 3.58 -0.30 -4.86
N LEU A 139 4.05 -1.55 -4.83
CA LEU A 139 5.34 -1.90 -4.25
C LEU A 139 6.51 -1.25 -4.99
N ILE A 140 6.48 -1.23 -6.32
CA ILE A 140 7.46 -0.52 -7.15
C ILE A 140 7.46 0.97 -6.81
N ARG A 141 6.29 1.63 -6.76
CA ARG A 141 6.22 3.05 -6.38
C ARG A 141 6.78 3.31 -4.98
N LYS A 142 6.52 2.41 -4.01
CA LYS A 142 7.11 2.47 -2.68
C LYS A 142 8.63 2.38 -2.70
N VAL A 143 9.22 1.46 -3.47
CA VAL A 143 10.68 1.35 -3.64
C VAL A 143 11.26 2.67 -4.16
N ILE A 144 10.63 3.25 -5.18
CA ILE A 144 11.08 4.50 -5.82
C ILE A 144 10.99 5.67 -4.83
N ALA A 145 9.90 5.79 -4.08
CA ALA A 145 9.75 6.82 -3.06
C ALA A 145 10.73 6.65 -1.88
N PHE A 146 11.05 5.41 -1.51
CA PHE A 146 12.01 5.10 -0.45
C PHE A 146 13.47 5.37 -0.85
N LYS A 147 13.81 5.21 -2.13
CA LYS A 147 15.14 5.45 -2.70
C LYS A 147 15.04 6.45 -3.86
N PRO A 148 14.92 7.75 -3.60
CA PRO A 148 14.80 8.75 -4.66
C PRO A 148 16.08 8.87 -5.52
N ASP A 149 17.21 8.39 -5.03
CA ASP A 149 18.52 8.34 -5.71
C ASP A 149 18.73 7.06 -6.54
N LEU A 150 17.70 6.22 -6.70
CA LEU A 150 17.82 4.97 -7.44
C LEU A 150 18.14 5.21 -8.92
N PHE A 151 17.55 6.25 -9.50
CA PHE A 151 17.67 6.60 -10.92
C PHE A 151 18.43 7.90 -11.13
N GLY A 152 19.17 7.98 -12.24
CA GLY A 152 19.79 9.22 -12.70
C GLY A 152 18.85 10.07 -13.57
N ALA A 153 19.34 11.22 -14.04
CA ALA A 153 18.65 11.99 -15.07
C ALA A 153 18.63 11.20 -16.39
N TYR A 154 17.46 11.12 -17.05
CA TYR A 154 17.26 10.38 -18.31
C TYR A 154 17.65 8.89 -18.23
N ASP A 155 17.33 8.24 -17.11
CA ASP A 155 17.66 6.84 -16.88
C ASP A 155 16.64 5.88 -17.54
N GLY A 156 17.13 5.01 -18.42
CA GLY A 156 16.28 4.01 -19.08
C GLY A 156 15.66 3.01 -18.11
N ASN A 157 16.30 2.75 -16.97
CA ASN A 157 15.73 1.89 -15.93
C ASN A 157 14.50 2.53 -15.29
N GLN A 158 14.45 3.87 -15.18
CA GLN A 158 13.27 4.57 -14.69
C GLN A 158 12.10 4.43 -15.68
N VAL A 159 12.37 4.63 -16.98
CA VAL A 159 11.37 4.45 -18.03
C VAL A 159 10.80 3.02 -18.00
N LEU A 160 11.67 2.02 -17.80
CA LEU A 160 11.23 0.63 -17.67
C LEU A 160 10.43 0.38 -16.38
N ALA A 161 10.82 1.00 -15.25
CA ALA A 161 10.05 0.95 -14.01
C ALA A 161 8.64 1.53 -14.19
N ASP A 162 8.51 2.63 -14.94
CA ASP A 162 7.21 3.22 -15.24
C ASP A 162 6.33 2.31 -16.10
N ARG A 163 6.94 1.56 -17.02
CA ARG A 163 6.25 0.51 -17.78
C ARG A 163 5.82 -0.65 -16.90
N PHE A 164 6.62 -1.03 -15.90
CA PHE A 164 6.22 -2.04 -14.92
C PHE A 164 5.05 -1.60 -14.06
N ILE A 165 5.04 -0.36 -13.58
CA ILE A 165 3.90 0.20 -12.84
C ILE A 165 2.62 0.09 -13.68
N GLY A 166 2.72 0.40 -14.97
CA GLY A 166 1.62 0.19 -15.91
C GLY A 166 1.21 -1.27 -16.05
N SER A 167 2.15 -2.19 -16.28
CA SER A 167 1.82 -3.61 -16.50
C SER A 167 1.25 -4.32 -15.29
N PHE A 168 1.60 -3.86 -14.09
CA PHE A 168 1.25 -4.50 -12.82
C PHE A 168 0.18 -3.74 -12.01
N SER A 169 -0.56 -2.83 -12.64
CA SER A 169 -1.50 -1.93 -11.96
C SER A 169 -2.57 -2.66 -11.14
N THR A 170 -2.99 -3.84 -11.58
CA THR A 170 -3.98 -4.71 -10.91
C THR A 170 -3.40 -6.00 -10.34
N ASP A 171 -2.11 -6.28 -10.56
CA ASP A 171 -1.50 -7.53 -10.14
C ASP A 171 -1.10 -7.47 -8.67
N LEU A 172 -1.83 -8.20 -7.82
CA LEU A 172 -1.50 -8.33 -6.40
C LEU A 172 -0.08 -8.86 -6.22
N CYS A 173 0.63 -8.28 -5.26
CA CYS A 173 1.93 -8.76 -4.82
C CYS A 173 1.77 -10.14 -4.18
N PRO A 174 2.46 -11.18 -4.67
CA PRO A 174 2.42 -12.48 -4.02
C PRO A 174 3.16 -12.43 -2.67
N GLU A 175 2.66 -13.18 -1.68
CA GLU A 175 3.33 -13.30 -0.37
C GLU A 175 4.70 -13.97 -0.45
N ASN A 176 4.91 -14.82 -1.47
CA ASN A 176 6.19 -15.51 -1.70
C ASN A 176 7.11 -14.66 -2.60
N PRO A 177 8.30 -14.23 -2.13
CA PRO A 177 9.24 -13.42 -2.90
C PRO A 177 9.71 -14.07 -4.21
N ASP A 178 9.92 -15.38 -4.26
CA ASP A 178 10.35 -16.06 -5.50
C ASP A 178 9.28 -15.96 -6.59
N LYS A 179 7.99 -16.00 -6.21
CA LYS A 179 6.89 -15.78 -7.17
C LYS A 179 6.88 -14.33 -7.67
N LEU A 180 7.20 -13.36 -6.82
CA LEU A 180 7.34 -11.96 -7.21
C LEU A 180 8.46 -11.79 -8.23
N ILE A 181 9.66 -12.32 -7.93
CA ILE A 181 10.81 -12.22 -8.82
C ILE A 181 10.51 -12.84 -10.18
N LYS A 182 9.91 -14.04 -10.23
CA LYS A 182 9.51 -14.68 -11.50
C LYS A 182 8.53 -13.84 -12.32
N ARG A 183 7.60 -13.12 -11.67
CA ARG A 183 6.68 -12.19 -12.36
C ARG A 183 7.42 -11.00 -12.94
N ILE A 184 8.35 -10.41 -12.19
CA ILE A 184 9.19 -9.31 -12.70
C ILE A 184 10.06 -9.79 -13.85
N GLU A 185 10.70 -10.95 -13.75
CA GLU A 185 11.52 -11.55 -14.81
C GLU A 185 10.71 -11.76 -16.11
N ALA A 186 9.50 -12.32 -15.99
CA ALA A 186 8.62 -12.54 -17.12
C ALA A 186 8.21 -11.22 -17.79
N SER A 187 7.82 -10.21 -16.99
CA SER A 187 7.46 -8.90 -17.52
C SER A 187 8.67 -8.17 -18.13
N PHE A 188 9.84 -8.27 -17.49
CA PHE A 188 11.10 -7.72 -18.02
C PHE A 188 11.39 -8.29 -19.41
N ARG A 189 11.29 -9.61 -19.55
CA ARG A 189 11.49 -10.28 -20.84
C ARG A 189 10.43 -9.88 -21.86
N ALA A 190 9.17 -9.72 -21.45
CA ALA A 190 8.10 -9.28 -22.34
C ALA A 190 8.31 -7.85 -22.86
N LEU A 191 8.81 -6.94 -22.02
CA LEU A 191 9.03 -5.55 -22.39
C LEU A 191 10.34 -5.32 -23.16
N THR A 192 11.39 -6.07 -22.85
CA THR A 192 12.75 -5.83 -23.39
C THR A 192 13.20 -6.85 -24.43
N GLY A 193 12.54 -8.02 -24.50
CA GLY A 193 12.97 -9.17 -25.30
C GLY A 193 14.16 -9.93 -24.72
N VAL A 194 14.70 -9.53 -23.56
CA VAL A 194 15.94 -10.06 -22.98
C VAL A 194 15.68 -10.62 -21.57
N ASN A 195 16.44 -11.64 -21.17
CA ASN A 195 16.40 -12.12 -19.79
C ASN A 195 17.09 -11.12 -18.84
N ILE A 196 16.48 -10.83 -17.70
CA ILE A 196 17.01 -9.88 -16.72
C ILE A 196 18.37 -10.31 -16.14
N THR A 197 18.72 -11.60 -16.21
CA THR A 197 20.00 -12.14 -15.74
C THR A 197 21.12 -12.06 -16.77
N SER A 198 20.86 -11.53 -17.97
CA SER A 198 21.81 -11.59 -19.09
C SER A 198 23.08 -10.74 -18.93
N SER A 199 23.16 -9.87 -17.91
CA SER A 199 24.30 -8.96 -17.67
C SER A 199 24.61 -8.08 -18.90
N LYS A 200 23.57 -7.59 -19.58
CA LYS A 200 23.67 -6.76 -20.79
C LYS A 200 23.11 -5.36 -20.52
N LYS A 201 23.68 -4.38 -21.23
CA LYS A 201 22.99 -3.11 -21.48
C LYS A 201 22.08 -3.28 -22.68
N ILE A 202 20.83 -2.84 -22.54
CA ILE A 202 19.77 -3.01 -23.54
C ILE A 202 19.37 -1.62 -24.01
N VAL A 203 19.27 -1.44 -25.33
CA VAL A 203 18.61 -0.28 -25.92
C VAL A 203 17.10 -0.46 -25.76
N PHE A 204 16.48 0.40 -24.97
CA PHE A 204 15.05 0.41 -24.71
C PHE A 204 14.44 1.73 -25.17
N SER A 205 13.57 1.65 -26.17
CA SER A 205 13.04 2.83 -26.86
C SER A 205 11.53 2.94 -26.64
N PRO A 206 11.05 3.92 -25.84
CA PRO A 206 9.61 4.12 -25.65
C PRO A 206 8.92 4.70 -26.89
N ALA A 207 9.68 5.29 -27.82
CA ALA A 207 9.22 5.82 -29.09
C ALA A 207 10.31 5.68 -30.16
N LYS A 208 9.95 5.77 -31.45
CA LYS A 208 10.88 5.57 -32.57
C LYS A 208 12.10 6.49 -32.58
N ILE A 209 12.03 7.64 -31.91
CA ILE A 209 13.05 8.70 -31.96
C ILE A 209 13.82 8.84 -30.64
N VAL A 210 13.47 8.09 -29.60
CA VAL A 210 14.09 8.20 -28.27
C VAL A 210 14.57 6.84 -27.83
N GLU A 211 15.87 6.74 -27.55
CA GLU A 211 16.51 5.52 -27.08
C GLU A 211 17.09 5.74 -25.69
N PHE A 212 16.86 4.79 -24.80
CA PHE A 212 17.48 4.77 -23.47
C PHE A 212 18.29 3.50 -23.27
N GLN A 213 19.27 3.56 -22.38
CA GLN A 213 20.01 2.38 -21.94
C GLN A 213 19.40 1.84 -20.65
N VAL A 214 19.05 0.55 -20.66
CA VAL A 214 18.64 -0.22 -19.47
C VAL A 214 19.80 -1.12 -19.09
N ASP A 215 20.18 -1.10 -17.81
CA ASP A 215 21.24 -1.97 -17.29
C ASP A 215 20.61 -3.13 -16.52
N THR A 216 20.76 -4.36 -17.01
CA THR A 216 20.21 -5.52 -16.31
C THR A 216 20.79 -5.70 -14.90
N GLN A 217 22.05 -5.30 -14.66
CA GLN A 217 22.68 -5.43 -13.35
C GLN A 217 22.06 -4.48 -12.32
N PHE A 218 21.56 -3.31 -12.75
CA PHE A 218 20.80 -2.42 -11.88
C PHE A 218 19.60 -3.16 -11.27
N TRP A 219 18.86 -3.91 -12.09
CA TRP A 219 17.68 -4.64 -11.61
C TRP A 219 18.04 -5.76 -10.66
N THR A 220 18.98 -6.62 -11.04
CA THR A 220 19.35 -7.80 -10.23
C THR A 220 20.06 -7.43 -8.94
N SER A 221 20.90 -6.40 -8.96
CA SER A 221 21.80 -6.08 -7.85
C SER A 221 21.34 -4.90 -6.99
N ARG A 222 20.42 -4.05 -7.48
CA ARG A 222 19.92 -2.89 -6.71
C ARG A 222 18.41 -2.92 -6.52
N PHE A 223 17.64 -3.03 -7.60
CA PHE A 223 16.18 -2.88 -7.51
C PHE A 223 15.46 -4.08 -6.85
N LEU A 224 15.70 -5.29 -7.36
CA LEU A 224 15.01 -6.50 -6.93
C LEU A 224 15.25 -6.89 -5.45
N PRO A 225 16.46 -6.71 -4.88
CA PRO A 225 16.66 -6.92 -3.44
C PRO A 225 15.75 -6.03 -2.58
N ILE A 226 15.69 -4.73 -2.88
CA ILE A 226 14.86 -3.77 -2.13
C ILE A 226 13.36 -4.09 -2.31
N LEU A 227 12.96 -4.41 -3.55
CA LEU A 227 11.59 -4.84 -3.83
C LEU A 227 11.20 -6.07 -3.00
N SER A 228 12.08 -7.05 -2.89
CA SER A 228 11.84 -8.28 -2.12
C SER A 228 11.72 -8.02 -0.62
N GLU A 229 12.50 -7.10 -0.07
CA GLU A 229 12.39 -6.68 1.33
C GLU A 229 11.00 -6.11 1.63
N PHE A 230 10.48 -5.22 0.77
CA PHE A 230 9.14 -4.67 0.97
C PHE A 230 8.03 -5.68 0.67
N ALA A 231 8.25 -6.65 -0.20
CA ALA A 231 7.25 -7.67 -0.53
C ALA A 231 6.84 -8.49 0.70
N VAL A 232 7.77 -8.75 1.62
CA VAL A 232 7.51 -9.47 2.88
C VAL A 232 6.49 -8.72 3.75
N LEU A 233 6.48 -7.38 3.69
CA LEU A 233 5.59 -6.52 4.45
C LEU A 233 4.36 -6.07 3.66
N SER A 234 4.18 -6.55 2.43
CA SER A 234 3.13 -6.05 1.51
C SER A 234 1.71 -6.22 2.05
N ALA A 235 1.46 -7.23 2.90
CA ALA A 235 0.15 -7.48 3.47
C ALA A 235 -0.24 -6.52 4.62
N THR A 236 0.75 -5.86 5.24
CA THR A 236 0.54 -4.93 6.37
C THR A 236 0.99 -3.50 6.06
N THR A 237 1.49 -3.26 4.84
CA THR A 237 1.90 -1.92 4.41
C THR A 237 0.68 -1.14 3.94
N PRO A 238 0.31 -0.02 4.59
CA PRO A 238 -0.80 0.82 4.14
C PRO A 238 -0.41 1.64 2.91
N ILE A 239 -1.40 2.27 2.26
CA ILE A 239 -1.16 3.30 1.24
C ILE A 239 -0.58 4.55 1.92
N GLU A 240 0.63 4.95 1.52
CA GLU A 240 1.34 6.10 2.10
C GLU A 240 1.34 7.29 1.14
N LYS A 241 1.44 8.50 1.71
CA LYS A 241 1.36 9.76 0.97
C LYS A 241 2.38 9.82 -0.17
N GLU A 242 3.60 9.38 0.09
CA GLU A 242 4.78 9.62 -0.76
C GLU A 242 4.75 8.90 -2.11
N TRP A 243 3.96 7.82 -2.23
CA TRP A 243 3.88 7.03 -3.46
C TRP A 243 2.45 6.76 -3.94
N SER A 244 1.46 7.32 -3.25
CA SER A 244 0.05 7.20 -3.61
C SER A 244 -0.28 7.94 -4.91
N VAL A 245 -1.09 7.31 -5.74
CA VAL A 245 -1.61 7.86 -7.00
C VAL A 245 -3.13 7.79 -7.03
N VAL A 246 -3.75 8.52 -7.94
CA VAL A 246 -5.21 8.58 -8.07
C VAL A 246 -5.83 7.19 -8.27
N SER A 247 -5.14 6.27 -8.97
CA SER A 247 -5.62 4.89 -9.14
C SER A 247 -5.80 4.13 -7.82
N ASP A 248 -5.11 4.51 -6.75
CA ASP A 248 -5.21 3.84 -5.45
C ASP A 248 -6.55 4.13 -4.75
N LEU A 249 -7.25 5.20 -5.16
CA LEU A 249 -8.59 5.53 -4.66
C LEU A 249 -9.69 4.62 -5.24
N PHE A 250 -9.40 3.90 -6.32
CA PHE A 250 -10.33 3.02 -7.03
C PHE A 250 -10.44 1.62 -6.39
N ASP A 251 -9.83 1.44 -5.23
CA ASP A 251 -9.89 0.22 -4.46
C ASP A 251 -10.39 0.54 -3.04
N PRO A 252 -11.41 -0.18 -2.52
CA PRO A 252 -12.16 -1.27 -3.18
C PRO A 252 -13.07 -0.79 -4.32
N ALA A 253 -13.43 -1.67 -5.25
CA ALA A 253 -14.43 -1.35 -6.27
C ALA A 253 -15.81 -1.01 -5.65
N PRO A 254 -16.64 -0.16 -6.28
CA PRO A 254 -18.01 0.06 -5.85
C PRO A 254 -18.83 -1.23 -5.94
N LYS A 255 -19.86 -1.35 -5.10
CA LYS A 255 -20.74 -2.53 -5.06
C LYS A 255 -21.69 -2.61 -6.27
N GLN A 256 -21.93 -1.49 -6.94
CA GLN A 256 -22.85 -1.37 -8.07
C GLN A 256 -22.27 -0.45 -9.14
N TRP A 257 -22.83 -0.58 -10.35
CA TRP A 257 -22.44 0.18 -11.54
C TRP A 257 -23.71 0.77 -12.17
N GLY A 258 -23.59 1.93 -12.83
CA GLY A 258 -24.71 2.53 -13.56
C GLY A 258 -25.14 1.66 -14.75
N LEU A 259 -24.18 1.33 -15.61
CA LEU A 259 -24.31 0.43 -16.75
C LEU A 259 -23.11 -0.53 -16.82
N ARG A 260 -23.21 -1.59 -17.63
CA ARG A 260 -22.17 -2.64 -17.68
C ARG A 260 -20.83 -2.14 -18.22
N GLY A 261 -20.83 -1.08 -19.02
CA GLY A 261 -19.62 -0.45 -19.53
C GLY A 261 -18.84 0.29 -18.44
N ASP A 262 -19.49 0.76 -17.37
CA ASP A 262 -18.84 1.58 -16.33
C ASP A 262 -17.75 0.78 -15.59
N LEU A 263 -17.95 -0.54 -15.42
CA LEU A 263 -16.92 -1.44 -14.90
C LEU A 263 -15.65 -1.41 -15.77
N PHE A 264 -15.80 -1.47 -17.09
CA PHE A 264 -14.64 -1.48 -17.99
C PHE A 264 -13.96 -0.12 -18.05
N LEU A 265 -14.75 0.97 -18.01
CA LEU A 265 -14.19 2.31 -17.90
C LEU A 265 -13.47 2.52 -16.56
N TRP A 266 -14.00 1.97 -15.45
CA TRP A 266 -13.32 1.97 -14.15
C TRP A 266 -11.95 1.30 -14.22
N LEU A 267 -11.85 0.15 -14.90
CA LEU A 267 -10.58 -0.55 -15.11
C LEU A 267 -9.62 0.25 -16.00
N GLU A 268 -10.10 0.83 -17.12
CA GLU A 268 -9.26 1.69 -17.97
C GLU A 268 -8.78 2.95 -17.22
N MET A 269 -9.63 3.56 -16.37
CA MET A 269 -9.24 4.70 -15.55
C MET A 269 -8.16 4.34 -14.54
N ARG A 270 -8.27 3.19 -13.86
CA ARG A 270 -7.21 2.71 -12.96
C ARG A 270 -5.87 2.62 -13.68
N GLN A 271 -5.88 2.10 -14.90
CA GLN A 271 -4.69 2.00 -15.73
C GLN A 271 -4.16 3.38 -16.13
N ALA A 272 -5.03 4.29 -16.58
CA ALA A 272 -4.63 5.63 -17.04
C ALA A 272 -4.09 6.51 -15.89
N LEU A 273 -4.58 6.29 -14.67
CA LEU A 273 -4.29 7.13 -13.50
C LEU A 273 -3.20 6.54 -12.60
N CYS A 274 -2.54 5.45 -13.00
CA CYS A 274 -1.54 4.73 -12.17
C CYS A 274 -0.22 5.47 -11.95
N HIS A 275 -0.04 6.62 -12.62
CA HIS A 275 1.10 7.53 -12.50
C HIS A 275 0.70 8.94 -12.09
N VAL A 276 -0.59 9.21 -11.91
CA VAL A 276 -1.08 10.56 -11.56
C VAL A 276 -1.08 10.69 -10.05
N PRO A 277 -0.24 11.56 -9.45
CA PRO A 277 -0.23 11.74 -8.00
C PRO A 277 -1.61 12.17 -7.50
N VAL A 278 -1.96 11.73 -6.29
CA VAL A 278 -3.17 12.27 -5.64
C VAL A 278 -3.02 13.78 -5.42
N PRO A 279 -4.05 14.59 -5.67
CA PRO A 279 -3.97 16.03 -5.43
C PRO A 279 -3.94 16.33 -3.92
N GLU A 280 -3.25 17.41 -3.54
CA GLU A 280 -3.24 17.87 -2.15
C GLU A 280 -4.62 18.38 -1.72
N ASN A 281 -5.32 19.11 -2.60
CA ASN A 281 -6.69 19.54 -2.37
C ASN A 281 -7.67 18.51 -2.96
N PRO A 282 -8.55 17.90 -2.13
CA PRO A 282 -9.54 16.94 -2.61
C PRO A 282 -10.47 17.48 -3.70
N SER A 283 -10.67 18.80 -3.77
CA SER A 283 -11.55 19.44 -4.76
C SER A 283 -10.99 19.36 -6.19
N ASP A 284 -9.68 19.16 -6.34
CA ASP A 284 -9.03 19.05 -7.65
C ASP A 284 -9.24 17.66 -8.27
N LEU A 285 -9.59 16.67 -7.46
CA LEU A 285 -9.75 15.28 -7.90
C LEU A 285 -10.84 15.15 -8.98
N ALA A 286 -11.97 15.84 -8.82
CA ALA A 286 -13.04 15.81 -9.83
C ALA A 286 -12.54 16.26 -11.21
N GLY A 287 -11.67 17.26 -11.28
CA GLY A 287 -11.07 17.73 -12.54
C GLY A 287 -10.19 16.67 -13.20
N ILE A 288 -9.38 15.95 -12.40
CA ILE A 288 -8.56 14.84 -12.88
C ILE A 288 -9.44 13.71 -13.43
N ILE A 289 -10.48 13.30 -12.69
CA ILE A 289 -11.37 12.21 -13.13
C ILE A 289 -12.16 12.61 -14.37
N LYS A 290 -12.67 13.85 -14.45
CA LYS A 290 -13.35 14.37 -15.66
C LYS A 290 -12.44 14.39 -16.88
N SER A 291 -11.18 14.79 -16.70
CA SER A 291 -10.19 14.82 -17.78
C SER A 291 -9.86 13.40 -18.26
N ALA A 292 -9.67 12.46 -17.34
CA ALA A 292 -9.45 11.05 -17.67
C ALA A 292 -10.66 10.41 -18.37
N PHE A 293 -11.88 10.72 -17.90
CA PHE A 293 -13.12 10.29 -18.55
C PHE A 293 -13.17 10.77 -20.00
N HIS A 294 -12.91 12.06 -20.23
CA HIS A 294 -12.91 12.63 -21.57
C HIS A 294 -11.83 12.00 -22.46
N ALA A 295 -10.60 11.84 -21.95
CA ALA A 295 -9.49 11.25 -22.69
C ALA A 295 -9.77 9.80 -23.12
N LEU A 296 -10.42 9.00 -22.26
CA LEU A 296 -10.70 7.59 -22.54
C LEU A 296 -11.96 7.41 -23.42
N THR A 297 -12.99 8.24 -23.22
CA THR A 297 -14.29 8.03 -23.88
C THR A 297 -14.53 8.93 -25.10
N GLY A 298 -13.79 10.05 -25.20
CA GLY A 298 -14.06 11.11 -26.16
C GLY A 298 -15.34 11.90 -25.87
N LYS A 299 -15.92 11.79 -24.67
CA LYS A 299 -17.17 12.44 -24.26
C LYS A 299 -16.99 13.25 -22.97
N SER A 300 -17.69 14.38 -22.89
CA SER A 300 -17.74 15.21 -21.69
C SER A 300 -18.74 14.66 -20.67
N LEU A 301 -18.41 14.77 -19.38
CA LEU A 301 -19.35 14.51 -18.28
C LEU A 301 -20.38 15.64 -18.09
N GLU A 302 -20.32 16.74 -18.86
CA GLU A 302 -21.38 17.76 -18.81
C GLU A 302 -22.71 17.25 -19.37
N ASN A 303 -22.66 16.32 -20.33
CA ASN A 303 -23.85 15.63 -20.80
C ASN A 303 -24.10 14.39 -19.93
N LYS A 304 -25.24 14.37 -19.24
CA LYS A 304 -25.64 13.27 -18.36
C LYS A 304 -26.23 12.06 -19.10
N GLU A 305 -26.51 12.18 -20.40
CA GLU A 305 -27.07 11.08 -21.20
C GLU A 305 -26.09 9.92 -21.32
N PHE A 306 -26.62 8.71 -21.18
CA PHE A 306 -25.81 7.52 -21.38
C PHE A 306 -25.38 7.41 -22.84
N PHE A 307 -24.20 6.85 -23.08
CA PHE A 307 -23.69 6.59 -24.41
C PHE A 307 -23.00 5.23 -24.48
N TYR A 308 -22.71 4.78 -25.69
CA TYR A 308 -22.13 3.47 -25.92
C TYR A 308 -20.65 3.56 -26.32
N VAL A 309 -19.83 2.71 -25.72
CA VAL A 309 -18.42 2.51 -26.09
C VAL A 309 -18.26 1.08 -26.62
N SER A 310 -18.07 0.95 -27.92
CA SER A 310 -18.07 -0.35 -28.62
C SER A 310 -17.00 -1.32 -28.11
N ARG A 311 -15.81 -0.84 -27.74
CA ARG A 311 -14.74 -1.69 -27.19
C ARG A 311 -15.06 -2.30 -25.83
N PHE A 312 -16.05 -1.77 -25.10
CA PHE A 312 -16.51 -2.36 -23.83
C PHE A 312 -17.60 -3.41 -24.03
N ALA A 313 -18.14 -3.53 -25.25
CA ALA A 313 -19.19 -4.48 -25.57
C ALA A 313 -18.75 -5.93 -25.33
N ARG A 314 -19.39 -6.61 -24.39
CA ARG A 314 -19.26 -8.06 -24.17
C ARG A 314 -20.55 -8.83 -24.42
N GLY A 315 -21.44 -8.27 -25.24
CA GLY A 315 -22.78 -8.81 -25.54
C GLY A 315 -23.88 -8.30 -24.59
N GLY A 316 -25.14 -8.45 -25.02
CA GLY A 316 -26.33 -7.95 -24.32
C GLY A 316 -26.64 -6.46 -24.58
N MET A 317 -27.88 -6.04 -24.31
CA MET A 317 -28.40 -4.70 -24.65
C MET A 317 -27.63 -3.52 -24.02
N SER A 318 -26.93 -3.74 -22.90
CA SER A 318 -26.19 -2.69 -22.18
C SER A 318 -24.68 -2.96 -22.09
N GLY A 319 -24.15 -3.91 -22.85
CA GLY A 319 -22.79 -4.47 -22.68
C GLY A 319 -21.65 -3.46 -22.74
N GLY A 320 -21.84 -2.30 -23.38
CA GLY A 320 -20.87 -1.21 -23.47
C GLY A 320 -21.44 0.17 -23.13
N GLY A 321 -22.60 0.21 -22.48
CA GLY A 321 -23.21 1.48 -22.05
C GLY A 321 -22.44 2.10 -20.89
N ILE A 322 -22.22 3.41 -20.95
CA ILE A 322 -21.61 4.24 -19.91
C ILE A 322 -22.67 5.21 -19.40
N ALA A 323 -22.77 5.38 -18.08
CA ALA A 323 -23.73 6.29 -17.45
C ALA A 323 -23.02 7.52 -16.84
N PRO A 324 -22.86 8.63 -17.57
CA PRO A 324 -22.24 9.85 -17.04
C PRO A 324 -22.87 10.36 -15.73
N SER A 325 -24.19 10.25 -15.60
CA SER A 325 -24.90 10.58 -14.35
C SER A 325 -24.36 9.80 -13.15
N PHE A 326 -24.15 8.48 -13.30
CA PHE A 326 -23.59 7.65 -12.24
C PHE A 326 -22.16 8.05 -11.87
N TRP A 327 -21.34 8.46 -12.84
CA TRP A 327 -20.00 8.99 -12.57
C TRP A 327 -20.04 10.28 -11.74
N ILE A 328 -20.90 11.22 -12.12
CA ILE A 328 -21.01 12.54 -11.48
C ILE A 328 -21.64 12.43 -10.09
N ASP A 329 -22.73 11.67 -9.99
CA ASP A 329 -23.59 11.68 -8.81
C ASP A 329 -23.09 10.68 -7.74
N GLU A 330 -22.37 9.61 -8.14
CA GLU A 330 -21.92 8.54 -7.23
C GLU A 330 -20.39 8.37 -7.19
N LEU A 331 -19.73 8.09 -8.33
CA LEU A 331 -18.33 7.64 -8.34
C LEU A 331 -17.34 8.76 -7.98
N ILE A 332 -17.48 9.94 -8.57
CA ILE A 332 -16.58 11.08 -8.28
C ILE A 332 -16.70 11.50 -6.80
N PRO A 333 -17.91 11.75 -6.23
CA PRO A 333 -18.05 12.06 -4.82
C PRO A 333 -17.51 10.96 -3.89
N MET A 334 -17.67 9.69 -4.26
CA MET A 334 -17.08 8.57 -3.51
C MET A 334 -15.55 8.64 -3.49
N LEU A 335 -14.92 8.87 -4.65
CA LEU A 335 -13.45 8.98 -4.75
C LEU A 335 -12.92 10.19 -3.96
N GLU A 336 -13.62 11.32 -3.98
CA GLU A 336 -13.26 12.50 -3.16
C GLU A 336 -13.34 12.22 -1.66
N LYS A 337 -14.39 11.51 -1.21
CA LYS A 337 -14.50 11.07 0.19
C LYS A 337 -13.32 10.17 0.57
N ARG A 338 -12.98 9.20 -0.28
CA ARG A 338 -11.84 8.31 -0.07
C ARG A 338 -10.51 9.05 0.04
N LEU A 339 -10.29 10.06 -0.81
CA LEU A 339 -9.09 10.91 -0.72
C LEU A 339 -9.04 11.66 0.62
N ARG A 340 -10.14 12.26 1.07
CA ARG A 340 -10.20 12.94 2.37
C ARG A 340 -9.91 11.97 3.52
N TRP A 341 -10.46 10.75 3.47
CA TRP A 341 -10.22 9.75 4.50
C TRP A 341 -8.75 9.31 4.53
N LEU A 342 -8.17 9.06 3.36
CA LEU A 342 -6.78 8.68 3.23
C LEU A 342 -5.84 9.79 3.74
N GLN A 343 -6.13 11.05 3.41
CA GLN A 343 -5.39 12.21 3.93
C GLN A 343 -5.47 12.35 5.46
N LYS A 344 -6.63 12.07 6.06
CA LYS A 344 -6.78 12.03 7.52
C LYS A 344 -5.92 10.92 8.14
N MET A 345 -5.88 9.74 7.54
CA MET A 345 -5.04 8.63 8.02
C MET A 345 -3.55 8.98 8.02
N TRP A 346 -3.09 9.84 7.10
CA TRP A 346 -1.71 10.33 7.06
C TRP A 346 -1.40 11.44 8.08
N GLY A 347 -2.40 12.01 8.75
CA GLY A 347 -2.26 13.21 9.57
C GLY A 347 -1.29 13.07 10.75
N ILE A 348 -1.26 11.91 11.42
CA ILE A 348 -0.41 11.67 12.60
C ILE A 348 0.89 10.92 12.25
N THR A 349 1.04 10.41 11.02
CA THR A 349 2.22 9.62 10.62
C THR A 349 3.47 10.47 10.35
N ASN A 350 3.32 11.78 10.11
CA ASN A 350 4.40 12.65 9.64
C ASN A 350 5.34 13.20 10.73
N GLU A 351 4.99 13.09 12.01
CA GLU A 351 5.86 13.57 13.10
C GLU A 351 7.10 12.67 13.30
N SER A 352 7.02 11.40 12.90
CA SER A 352 8.07 10.40 13.17
C SER A 352 9.12 10.27 12.06
N ARG A 353 8.86 10.75 10.84
CA ARG A 353 9.76 10.57 9.68
C ARG A 353 10.76 11.71 9.46
N ARG A 354 10.64 12.82 10.19
CA ARG A 354 11.61 13.94 10.12
C ARG A 354 12.91 13.70 10.89
N VAL A 355 13.04 12.55 11.56
CA VAL A 355 14.27 12.15 12.25
C VAL A 355 14.62 10.74 11.83
N ARG A 356 15.34 10.60 10.71
CA ARG A 356 16.25 9.48 10.43
C ARG A 356 17.07 9.76 9.19
#